data_AF-A0A7C3VNA6-F1
#
_entry.id   AF-A0A7C3VNA6-F1
#
_cell.length_a   1.000
_cell.length_b   1.000
_cell.length_c   1.000
_cell.angle_alpha   90.00
_cell.angle_beta   90.00
_cell.angle_gamma   90.00
#
_symmetry.space_group_name_H-M   'P 1'
#
loop_
_entity.id
_entity.type
_entity.pdbx_description
1 polymer ?
#
loop_
_entity_poly.entity_id
_entity_poly.type
_entity_poly.pdbx_seq_one_letter_code
_entity_poly.pdbx_strand_id
1 'polypeptide(L)'
;MLRKLLPSNSDAQPLTVGRKQALAKVLAVPGCLLVAAMSAVQIIIGGGGHLQPPPALAVRIPPTVAGFWQGERPIQEANQRFPDGIYLYGTAPQPAEIGNSYMVFELDQDKTVGAFYQPYSEFACFYGRVEADRLALNVVEPQEPDRPYAYSLRFETEAVASSADGPETAKLNLEGFYQLPEVSDNDQSILSVCKEYHQEKIQGE
;
A
#
# COMPACT_ATOMS: atom_id res chain seq x y z
N MET A 1 -15.44 -10.71 58.53
CA MET A 1 -16.73 -11.06 57.90
C MET A 1 -16.84 -10.20 56.66
N LEU A 2 -17.01 -10.65 55.41
CA LEU A 2 -17.37 -11.95 54.85
C LEU A 2 -16.81 -11.99 53.40
N ARG A 3 -15.96 -12.99 53.10
CA ARG A 3 -15.65 -13.42 51.71
C ARG A 3 -16.92 -14.06 51.12
N LYS A 4 -17.34 -13.66 49.91
CA LYS A 4 -18.22 -14.44 49.02
C LYS A 4 -17.58 -14.35 47.63
N LEU A 5 -16.74 -15.30 47.22
CA LEU A 5 -17.07 -16.58 46.59
C LEU A 5 -17.79 -16.40 45.23
N LEU A 6 -16.99 -16.56 44.18
CA LEU A 6 -17.37 -16.89 42.81
C LEU A 6 -18.23 -18.17 42.77
N PRO A 7 -19.01 -18.34 41.70
CA PRO A 7 -18.85 -19.51 40.83
C PRO A 7 -18.48 -19.03 39.41
N SER A 8 -17.36 -19.40 38.78
CA SER A 8 -16.87 -20.73 38.39
C SER A 8 -17.93 -21.57 37.68
N ASN A 9 -18.14 -21.31 36.38
CA ASN A 9 -18.68 -22.29 35.45
C ASN A 9 -17.65 -22.53 34.34
N SER A 10 -16.86 -23.57 34.56
CA SER A 10 -16.11 -24.31 33.57
C SER A 10 -16.86 -25.62 33.36
N ASP A 11 -17.42 -25.83 32.16
CA ASP A 11 -17.83 -27.13 31.60
C ASP A 11 -17.99 -26.88 30.09
N ALA A 12 -16.97 -27.06 29.23
CA ALA A 12 -16.47 -28.33 28.70
C ALA A 12 -17.51 -29.12 27.89
N GLN A 13 -17.46 -29.01 26.55
CA GLN A 13 -17.50 -30.16 25.64
C GLN A 13 -16.65 -29.87 24.38
N PRO A 14 -15.55 -30.60 24.15
CA PRO A 14 -14.85 -30.63 22.88
C PRO A 14 -15.49 -31.67 21.94
N LEU A 15 -15.87 -31.24 20.73
CA LEU A 15 -16.24 -32.16 19.65
C LEU A 15 -14.96 -32.75 19.05
N THR A 16 -14.68 -34.01 19.41
CA THR A 16 -13.65 -34.84 18.79
C THR A 16 -14.19 -35.64 17.62
N VAL A 17 -13.29 -35.89 16.66
CA VAL A 17 -13.26 -36.99 15.66
C VAL A 17 -13.85 -36.68 14.28
N GLY A 18 -12.93 -36.49 13.33
CA GLY A 18 -13.18 -36.53 11.89
C GLY A 18 -11.89 -36.64 11.06
N ARG A 19 -10.92 -37.47 11.50
CA ARG A 19 -9.70 -37.75 10.74
C ARG A 19 -10.06 -38.57 9.49
N LYS A 20 -10.11 -37.94 8.32
CA LYS A 20 -9.95 -38.62 7.04
C LYS A 20 -8.67 -38.14 6.38
N GLN A 21 -7.63 -38.97 6.52
CA GLN A 21 -6.44 -38.88 5.70
C GLN A 21 -6.81 -39.25 4.27
N ALA A 22 -6.71 -38.30 3.35
CA ALA A 22 -6.62 -38.60 1.93
C ALA A 22 -5.15 -38.49 1.52
N LEU A 23 -4.50 -39.66 1.47
CA LEU A 23 -3.28 -39.89 0.74
C LEU A 23 -3.50 -39.51 -0.73
N ALA A 24 -2.74 -38.55 -1.26
CA ALA A 24 -2.65 -38.35 -2.71
C ALA A 24 -1.21 -38.02 -3.12
N LYS A 25 -0.49 -39.12 -3.43
CA LYS A 25 0.58 -39.26 -4.42
C LYS A 25 1.47 -38.05 -4.69
N VAL A 26 2.66 -38.12 -4.09
CA VAL A 26 3.91 -37.61 -4.66
C VAL A 26 4.11 -38.26 -6.03
N LEU A 27 3.92 -37.50 -7.11
CA LEU A 27 4.47 -37.84 -8.42
C LEU A 27 5.85 -37.20 -8.51
N ALA A 28 6.85 -38.03 -8.25
CA ALA A 28 8.22 -37.75 -8.60
C ALA A 28 8.32 -37.59 -10.12
N VAL A 29 8.68 -36.39 -10.58
CA VAL A 29 9.13 -36.18 -11.96
C VAL A 29 10.64 -36.44 -11.98
N PRO A 30 11.12 -37.37 -12.82
CA PRO A 30 12.52 -37.72 -12.90
C PRO A 30 13.32 -36.61 -13.60
N GLY A 31 14.59 -36.55 -13.24
CA GLY A 31 15.54 -35.50 -13.58
C GLY A 31 15.64 -35.15 -15.06
N CYS A 32 15.99 -33.89 -15.29
CA CYS A 32 16.82 -33.53 -16.42
C CYS A 32 18.07 -32.83 -15.87
N LEU A 33 19.11 -33.64 -15.67
CA LEU A 33 20.49 -33.19 -15.63
C LEU A 33 20.85 -32.65 -17.02
N LEU A 34 21.20 -31.36 -17.12
CA LEU A 34 22.05 -30.82 -18.17
C LEU A 34 22.99 -29.84 -17.48
N VAL A 35 24.11 -30.34 -16.96
CA VAL A 35 25.44 -30.32 -17.61
C VAL A 35 25.92 -28.89 -17.81
N ALA A 36 26.86 -28.52 -16.94
CA ALA A 36 27.74 -27.38 -17.09
C ALA A 36 28.56 -27.49 -18.40
N ALA A 37 28.70 -26.38 -19.10
CA ALA A 37 29.86 -26.14 -19.95
C ALA A 37 30.13 -24.63 -19.98
N MET A 38 31.05 -24.21 -19.11
CA MET A 38 31.72 -22.93 -19.23
C MET A 38 32.54 -22.96 -20.52
N SER A 39 32.18 -22.15 -21.51
CA SER A 39 33.08 -21.83 -22.62
C SER A 39 33.59 -20.42 -22.43
N ALA A 40 34.67 -20.33 -21.65
CA ALA A 40 35.60 -19.21 -21.70
C ALA A 40 36.37 -19.32 -23.03
N VAL A 41 35.95 -18.56 -24.03
CA VAL A 41 36.75 -18.37 -25.25
C VAL A 41 37.56 -17.09 -25.07
N GLN A 42 38.79 -17.28 -24.58
CA GLN A 42 39.88 -16.31 -24.67
C GLN A 42 40.44 -16.35 -26.10
N ILE A 43 40.25 -15.30 -26.89
CA ILE A 43 40.91 -15.16 -28.19
C ILE A 43 41.41 -13.71 -28.38
N ILE A 44 42.74 -13.61 -28.22
CA ILE A 44 43.72 -12.83 -28.99
C ILE A 44 43.81 -11.32 -28.76
N ILE A 45 44.85 -10.98 -27.99
CA ILE A 45 45.64 -9.75 -28.05
C ILE A 45 46.12 -9.54 -29.50
N GLY A 46 45.70 -8.45 -30.13
CA GLY A 46 46.19 -8.07 -31.45
C GLY A 46 46.11 -6.56 -31.68
N GLY A 47 47.27 -5.95 -31.89
CA GLY A 47 47.41 -4.76 -32.73
C GLY A 47 47.32 -3.41 -32.03
N GLY A 48 48.47 -2.91 -31.57
CA GLY A 48 48.68 -1.47 -31.40
C GLY A 48 48.59 -0.77 -32.76
N GLY A 49 47.49 -0.04 -32.97
CA GLY A 49 47.34 0.96 -34.03
C GLY A 49 47.23 2.33 -33.38
N HIS A 50 48.29 3.12 -33.46
CA HIS A 50 48.29 4.51 -33.02
C HIS A 50 47.46 5.32 -34.03
N LEU A 51 46.14 5.39 -33.85
CA LEU A 51 45.30 6.31 -34.61
C LEU A 51 45.47 7.71 -34.04
N GLN A 52 46.13 8.55 -34.83
CA GLN A 52 46.25 9.97 -34.62
C GLN A 52 44.85 10.61 -34.81
N PRO A 53 44.31 11.34 -33.81
CA PRO A 53 43.03 12.01 -33.98
C PRO A 53 43.15 13.13 -35.02
N PRO A 54 42.12 13.37 -35.85
CA PRO A 54 42.11 14.51 -36.76
C PRO A 54 42.18 15.83 -35.96
N PRO A 55 42.75 16.90 -36.54
CA PRO A 55 42.75 18.21 -35.90
C PRO A 55 41.30 18.64 -35.65
N ALA A 56 41.01 18.96 -34.39
CA ALA A 56 39.72 19.51 -33.98
C ALA A 56 39.44 20.79 -34.77
N LEU A 57 38.44 20.74 -35.64
CA LEU A 57 37.78 21.94 -36.14
C LEU A 57 37.17 22.64 -34.92
N ALA A 58 37.77 23.77 -34.53
CA ALA A 58 37.20 24.66 -33.54
C ALA A 58 35.93 25.29 -34.13
N VAL A 59 34.78 24.67 -33.85
CA VAL A 59 33.47 25.27 -34.09
C VAL A 59 33.38 26.49 -33.18
N ARG A 60 33.50 27.68 -33.76
CA ARG A 60 33.19 28.95 -33.09
C ARG A 60 31.68 29.05 -32.93
N ILE A 61 31.17 28.61 -31.77
CA ILE A 61 29.79 28.85 -31.37
C ILE A 61 29.68 30.35 -31.02
N PRO A 62 28.75 31.12 -31.62
CA PRO A 62 28.57 32.53 -31.30
C PRO A 62 28.14 32.71 -29.83
N PRO A 63 28.63 33.74 -29.12
CA PRO A 63 28.25 34.02 -27.74
C PRO A 63 26.87 34.69 -27.71
N THR A 64 25.79 33.96 -27.98
CA THR A 64 24.43 34.54 -27.91
C THR A 64 23.39 33.65 -27.25
N VAL A 65 23.78 32.55 -26.61
CA VAL A 65 22.89 31.73 -25.77
C VAL A 65 23.34 31.72 -24.31
N ALA A 66 23.69 32.91 -23.80
CA ALA A 66 23.67 33.18 -22.36
C ALA A 66 22.24 33.61 -21.99
N GLY A 67 21.36 32.65 -21.70
CA GLY A 67 20.00 32.99 -21.27
C GLY A 67 18.97 31.86 -21.22
N PHE A 68 19.24 30.69 -21.80
CA PHE A 68 18.32 29.54 -21.78
C PHE A 68 18.79 28.44 -20.84
N TRP A 69 19.00 28.78 -19.57
CA TRP A 69 18.98 27.81 -18.47
C TRP A 69 18.10 28.40 -17.37
N GLN A 70 16.81 28.49 -17.65
CA GLN A 70 15.81 28.69 -16.61
C GLN A 70 15.52 27.33 -15.98
N GLY A 71 16.27 27.04 -14.92
CA GLY A 71 15.94 26.15 -13.83
C GLY A 71 15.60 24.71 -14.20
N GLU A 72 16.54 23.79 -13.93
CA GLU A 72 16.15 22.52 -13.32
C GLU A 72 15.28 22.86 -12.09
N ARG A 73 13.95 22.78 -12.26
CA ARG A 73 13.04 22.74 -11.13
C ARG A 73 13.52 21.60 -10.23
N PRO A 74 13.71 21.82 -8.92
CA PRO A 74 13.95 20.72 -8.01
C PRO A 74 12.85 19.68 -8.23
N ILE A 75 13.23 18.41 -8.20
CA ILE A 75 12.32 17.26 -8.28
C ILE A 75 11.55 17.23 -6.95
N GLN A 76 10.63 18.17 -6.77
CA GLN A 76 9.91 18.31 -5.52
C GLN A 76 8.52 18.85 -5.79
N GLU A 77 7.73 17.98 -6.44
CA GLU A 77 6.27 17.89 -6.39
C GLU A 77 5.92 16.69 -7.27
N ALA A 78 6.24 15.49 -6.78
CA ALA A 78 5.66 14.28 -7.33
C ALA A 78 4.17 14.28 -6.93
N ASN A 79 3.38 15.04 -7.69
CA ASN A 79 1.98 14.80 -8.01
C ASN A 79 1.22 14.01 -6.91
N GLN A 80 1.10 14.59 -5.70
CA GLN A 80 0.21 14.06 -4.68
C GLN A 80 -1.21 14.22 -5.23
N ARG A 81 -1.72 13.13 -5.82
CA ARG A 81 -3.03 13.11 -6.46
C ARG A 81 -4.14 13.46 -5.47
N PHE A 82 -3.94 13.09 -4.21
CA PHE A 82 -4.86 13.37 -3.12
C PHE A 82 -4.09 14.09 -2.01
N PRO A 83 -4.70 15.06 -1.33
CA PRO A 83 -4.06 15.76 -0.23
C PRO A 83 -3.84 14.83 0.97
N ASP A 84 -2.79 15.08 1.74
CA ASP A 84 -2.60 14.39 3.01
C ASP A 84 -3.74 14.71 3.98
N GLY A 85 -4.14 13.75 4.82
CA GLY A 85 -5.22 13.95 5.78
C GLY A 85 -5.89 12.69 6.29
N ILE A 86 -6.91 12.89 7.12
CA ILE A 86 -7.76 11.80 7.65
C ILE A 86 -9.03 11.73 6.83
N TYR A 87 -9.35 10.52 6.40
CA TYR A 87 -10.52 10.21 5.59
C TYR A 87 -11.45 9.25 6.33
N LEU A 88 -12.75 9.49 6.21
CA LEU A 88 -13.79 8.60 6.71
C LEU A 88 -14.74 8.23 5.58
N TYR A 89 -15.02 6.93 5.49
CA TYR A 89 -15.95 6.35 4.53
C TYR A 89 -16.93 5.40 5.20
N GLY A 90 -18.12 5.25 4.63
CA GLY A 90 -19.10 4.25 5.05
C GLY A 90 -19.84 3.64 3.86
N THR A 91 -20.32 2.41 4.01
CA THR A 91 -21.26 1.80 3.05
C THR A 91 -22.66 2.40 3.15
N ALA A 92 -22.91 3.21 4.19
CA ALA A 92 -24.07 4.07 4.35
C ALA A 92 -23.65 5.55 4.38
N PRO A 93 -24.53 6.47 3.94
CA PRO A 93 -24.25 7.89 3.93
C PRO A 93 -24.36 8.55 5.31
N GLN A 94 -24.90 7.86 6.33
CA GLN A 94 -24.92 8.34 7.71
C GLN A 94 -23.94 7.54 8.59
N PRO A 95 -23.29 8.19 9.57
CA PRO A 95 -22.40 7.51 10.50
C PRO A 95 -23.16 6.61 11.48
N ALA A 96 -22.46 5.61 12.03
CA ALA A 96 -22.93 4.74 13.11
C ALA A 96 -24.25 3.96 12.85
N GLU A 97 -24.62 3.73 11.59
CA GLU A 97 -25.73 2.83 11.23
C GLU A 97 -25.33 1.36 11.42
N ILE A 98 -26.11 0.63 12.22
CA ILE A 98 -25.88 -0.79 12.48
C ILE A 98 -26.00 -1.60 11.18
N GLY A 99 -25.09 -2.55 10.98
CA GLY A 99 -25.05 -3.41 9.80
C GLY A 99 -24.30 -2.81 8.60
N ASN A 100 -23.83 -1.56 8.72
CA ASN A 100 -22.96 -0.93 7.74
C ASN A 100 -21.50 -0.96 8.20
N SER A 101 -20.60 -0.97 7.22
CA SER A 101 -19.17 -0.95 7.45
C SER A 101 -18.61 0.45 7.20
N TYR A 102 -17.65 0.82 8.03
CA TYR A 102 -16.97 2.10 8.00
C TYR A 102 -15.47 1.88 7.89
N MET A 103 -14.80 2.87 7.33
CA MET A 103 -13.36 2.87 7.13
C MET A 103 -12.81 4.25 7.46
N VAL A 104 -11.90 4.31 8.44
CA VAL A 104 -11.15 5.52 8.79
C VAL A 104 -9.67 5.29 8.52
N PHE A 105 -9.00 6.23 7.88
CA PHE A 105 -7.56 6.14 7.66
C PHE A 105 -6.90 7.51 7.53
N GLU A 106 -5.62 7.55 7.84
CA GLU A 106 -4.73 8.66 7.50
C GLU A 106 -4.02 8.34 6.18
N LEU A 107 -3.90 9.36 5.34
CA LEU A 107 -3.06 9.39 4.15
C LEU A 107 -1.92 10.37 4.40
N ASP A 108 -0.69 9.86 4.26
CA ASP A 108 0.54 10.64 4.28
C ASP A 108 1.33 10.29 3.01
N GLN A 109 1.33 11.23 2.06
CA GLN A 109 1.80 11.05 0.69
C GLN A 109 1.02 9.98 -0.06
N ASP A 110 1.63 8.83 -0.33
CA ASP A 110 0.98 7.66 -0.90
C ASP A 110 0.74 6.59 0.16
N LYS A 111 1.22 6.74 1.40
CA LYS A 111 1.13 5.72 2.45
C LYS A 111 -0.15 5.90 3.26
N THR A 112 -0.78 4.79 3.64
CA THR A 112 -1.98 4.83 4.48
C THR A 112 -1.91 3.86 5.64
N VAL A 113 -2.52 4.26 6.77
CA VAL A 113 -2.82 3.42 7.92
C VAL A 113 -4.23 3.72 8.40
N GLY A 114 -4.99 2.69 8.75
CA GLY A 114 -6.38 2.87 9.14
C GLY A 114 -7.02 1.60 9.66
N ALA A 115 -8.36 1.61 9.70
CA ALA A 115 -9.16 0.49 10.14
C ALA A 115 -10.45 0.34 9.35
N PHE A 116 -10.89 -0.91 9.18
CA PHE A 116 -12.28 -1.26 8.90
C PHE A 116 -12.99 -1.56 10.20
N TYR A 117 -14.22 -1.06 10.37
CA TYR A 117 -15.01 -1.34 11.56
C TYR A 117 -16.51 -1.31 11.28
N GLN A 118 -17.28 -1.96 12.16
CA GLN A 118 -18.72 -1.80 12.25
C GLN A 118 -19.08 -1.21 13.62
N PRO A 119 -20.18 -0.46 13.75
CA PRO A 119 -20.59 0.09 15.04
C PRO A 119 -20.74 -1.03 16.08
N TYR A 120 -20.21 -0.80 17.29
CA TYR A 120 -20.27 -1.73 18.43
C TYR A 120 -19.61 -3.09 18.21
N SER A 121 -18.69 -3.20 17.25
CA SER A 121 -17.95 -4.43 16.95
C SER A 121 -16.43 -4.23 17.13
N GLU A 122 -15.66 -5.30 16.98
CA GLU A 122 -14.21 -5.19 16.82
C GLU A 122 -13.85 -4.54 15.47
N PHE A 123 -12.62 -4.02 15.38
CA PHE A 123 -12.09 -3.40 14.17
C PHE A 123 -10.84 -4.15 13.69
N ALA A 124 -10.59 -4.09 12.38
CA ALA A 124 -9.42 -4.66 11.74
C ALA A 124 -8.53 -3.53 11.22
N CYS A 125 -7.28 -3.46 11.69
CA CYS A 125 -6.32 -2.47 11.21
C CYS A 125 -5.83 -2.84 9.81
N PHE A 126 -5.41 -1.83 9.05
CA PHE A 126 -4.71 -2.02 7.79
C PHE A 126 -3.60 -1.00 7.61
N TYR A 127 -2.68 -1.33 6.73
CA TYR A 127 -1.72 -0.41 6.17
C TYR A 127 -1.60 -0.64 4.65
N GLY A 128 -1.19 0.37 3.90
CA GLY A 128 -1.18 0.24 2.46
C GLY A 128 -0.66 1.47 1.75
N ARG A 129 -1.04 1.58 0.48
CA ARG A 129 -0.72 2.73 -0.34
C ARG A 129 -1.82 3.10 -1.33
N VAL A 130 -1.84 4.36 -1.72
CA VAL A 130 -2.62 4.84 -2.86
C VAL A 130 -1.84 4.56 -4.15
N GLU A 131 -2.46 3.83 -5.07
CA GLU A 131 -1.94 3.57 -6.41
C GLU A 131 -2.73 4.39 -7.46
N ALA A 132 -2.50 4.14 -8.75
CA ALA A 132 -3.09 4.93 -9.81
C ALA A 132 -4.63 4.84 -9.89
N ASP A 133 -5.22 3.68 -9.58
CA ASP A 133 -6.67 3.43 -9.71
C ASP A 133 -7.31 2.78 -8.49
N ARG A 134 -6.55 2.64 -7.39
CA ARG A 134 -6.99 1.91 -6.20
C ARG A 134 -6.25 2.33 -4.93
N LEU A 135 -6.87 2.01 -3.81
CA LEU A 135 -6.23 1.91 -2.50
C LEU A 135 -5.81 0.44 -2.30
N ALA A 136 -4.51 0.17 -2.30
CA ALA A 136 -3.95 -1.17 -2.12
C ALA A 136 -3.57 -1.38 -0.64
N LEU A 137 -4.30 -2.26 0.03
CA LEU A 137 -4.26 -2.45 1.48
C LEU A 137 -3.76 -3.84 1.86
N ASN A 138 -3.12 -3.92 3.01
CA ASN A 138 -2.85 -5.14 3.77
C ASN A 138 -3.68 -5.07 5.04
N VAL A 139 -4.70 -5.91 5.15
CA VAL A 139 -5.60 -5.96 6.30
C VAL A 139 -5.07 -6.97 7.31
N VAL A 140 -5.02 -6.58 8.57
CA VAL A 140 -4.60 -7.41 9.69
C VAL A 140 -5.79 -7.65 10.61
N GLU A 141 -6.25 -8.89 10.65
CA GLU A 141 -7.31 -9.30 11.54
C GLU A 141 -6.78 -9.52 12.96
N PRO A 142 -7.50 -9.10 14.01
CA PRO A 142 -7.11 -9.34 15.40
C PRO A 142 -6.84 -10.81 15.74
N GLN A 143 -7.51 -11.74 15.05
CA GLN A 143 -7.41 -13.19 15.23
C GLN A 143 -6.13 -13.78 14.60
N GLU A 144 -5.60 -13.15 13.56
CA GLU A 144 -4.45 -13.62 12.78
C GLU A 144 -3.44 -12.48 12.51
N PRO A 145 -2.84 -11.87 13.57
CA PRO A 145 -2.04 -10.66 13.46
C PRO A 145 -0.79 -10.79 12.57
N ASP A 146 -0.26 -12.02 12.43
CA ASP A 146 0.94 -12.33 11.64
C ASP A 146 0.64 -12.68 10.17
N ARG A 147 -0.64 -12.62 9.76
CA ARG A 147 -1.08 -13.03 8.41
C ARG A 147 -1.92 -11.93 7.75
N PRO A 148 -1.31 -10.79 7.38
CA PRO A 148 -2.00 -9.79 6.59
C PRO A 148 -2.46 -10.38 5.26
N TYR A 149 -3.65 -9.99 4.80
CA TYR A 149 -4.12 -10.30 3.45
C TYR A 149 -4.31 -9.04 2.61
N ALA A 150 -4.11 -9.19 1.30
CA ALA A 150 -4.27 -8.10 0.36
C ALA A 150 -5.76 -7.79 0.13
N TYR A 151 -6.11 -6.51 0.19
CA TYR A 151 -7.42 -5.98 -0.13
C TYR A 151 -7.25 -4.76 -1.04
N SER A 152 -8.19 -4.51 -1.94
CA SER A 152 -8.09 -3.38 -2.88
C SER A 152 -9.44 -2.72 -3.08
N LEU A 153 -9.47 -1.39 -2.90
CA LEU A 153 -10.65 -0.57 -3.17
C LEU A 153 -10.37 0.28 -4.40
N ARG A 154 -11.22 0.21 -5.41
CA ARG A 154 -11.04 1.01 -6.63
C ARG A 154 -11.52 2.44 -6.42
N PHE A 155 -10.87 3.38 -7.11
CA PHE A 155 -11.38 4.75 -7.16
C PHE A 155 -12.55 4.85 -8.14
N GLU A 156 -13.59 5.59 -7.74
CA GLU A 156 -14.63 6.01 -8.67
C GLU A 156 -14.05 7.10 -9.56
N THR A 157 -13.98 6.83 -10.87
CA THR A 157 -13.55 7.82 -11.85
C THR A 157 -14.69 8.79 -12.14
N GLU A 158 -14.85 9.81 -11.31
CA GLU A 158 -15.59 11.01 -11.73
C GLU A 158 -14.64 11.87 -12.56
N ALA A 159 -14.99 12.12 -13.83
CA ALA A 159 -14.24 13.02 -14.68
C ALA A 159 -14.41 14.45 -14.14
N VAL A 160 -13.51 14.88 -13.27
CA VAL A 160 -13.38 16.27 -12.85
C VAL A 160 -13.01 17.11 -14.08
N ALA A 161 -13.97 17.91 -14.54
CA ALA A 161 -13.76 18.88 -15.59
C ALA A 161 -12.87 19.99 -15.02
N SER A 162 -11.57 19.94 -15.34
CA SER A 162 -10.59 20.97 -14.99
C SER A 162 -11.18 22.36 -15.29
N SER A 163 -11.65 23.03 -14.25
CA SER A 163 -11.97 24.44 -14.34
C SER A 163 -10.65 25.21 -14.45
N ALA A 164 -10.63 26.26 -15.26
CA ALA A 164 -9.43 27.05 -15.58
C ALA A 164 -8.88 27.85 -14.39
N ASP A 165 -9.37 27.59 -13.17
CA ASP A 165 -9.06 28.30 -11.93
C ASP A 165 -8.45 27.34 -10.91
N GLY A 166 -7.15 27.09 -11.04
CA GLY A 166 -6.32 26.43 -10.02
C GLY A 166 -6.36 24.90 -10.03
N PRO A 167 -5.43 24.25 -9.29
CA PRO A 167 -5.40 22.80 -9.18
C PRO A 167 -6.64 22.32 -8.42
N GLU A 168 -7.60 21.79 -9.16
CA GLU A 168 -8.77 21.10 -8.61
C GLU A 168 -8.27 19.89 -7.83
N THR A 169 -8.30 19.97 -6.49
CA THR A 169 -7.94 18.86 -5.61
C THR A 169 -8.79 17.64 -5.97
N ALA A 170 -8.16 16.57 -6.44
CA ALA A 170 -8.88 15.37 -6.81
C ALA A 170 -9.58 14.80 -5.58
N LYS A 171 -10.88 14.50 -5.70
CA LYS A 171 -11.63 13.83 -4.65
C LYS A 171 -11.26 12.34 -4.64
N LEU A 172 -10.90 11.81 -3.48
CA LEU A 172 -10.70 10.39 -3.29
C LEU A 172 -12.08 9.75 -3.11
N ASN A 173 -12.73 9.31 -4.19
CA ASN A 173 -13.99 8.58 -4.10
C ASN A 173 -13.71 7.08 -4.25
N LEU A 174 -14.31 6.25 -3.41
CA LEU A 174 -14.08 4.81 -3.35
C LEU A 174 -15.34 4.06 -3.78
N GLU A 175 -15.17 3.07 -4.64
CA GLU A 175 -16.31 2.32 -5.21
C GLU A 175 -17.14 1.65 -4.11
N GLY A 176 -18.42 2.01 -4.05
CA GLY A 176 -19.36 1.46 -3.05
C GLY A 176 -19.27 2.07 -1.66
N PHE A 177 -18.57 3.20 -1.52
CA PHE A 177 -18.43 3.92 -0.26
C PHE A 177 -18.80 5.40 -0.40
N TYR A 178 -19.50 5.91 0.60
CA TYR A 178 -19.77 7.33 0.76
C TYR A 178 -18.66 7.96 1.61
N GLN A 179 -18.03 9.03 1.13
CA GLN A 179 -17.16 9.84 1.97
C GLN A 179 -18.00 10.60 2.99
N LEU A 180 -17.67 10.45 4.28
CA LEU A 180 -18.34 11.13 5.38
C LEU A 180 -17.52 12.37 5.77
N PRO A 181 -18.16 13.53 5.98
CA PRO A 181 -17.44 14.80 6.15
C PRO A 181 -16.85 15.00 7.55
N GLU A 182 -17.34 14.26 8.55
CA GLU A 182 -16.98 14.48 9.96
C GLU A 182 -16.39 13.21 10.57
N VAL A 183 -15.15 13.33 11.05
CA VAL A 183 -14.44 12.28 11.76
C VAL A 183 -14.72 12.43 13.25
N SER A 184 -15.41 11.46 13.85
CA SER A 184 -15.79 11.48 15.26
C SER A 184 -14.63 11.11 16.19
N ASP A 185 -14.79 11.37 17.49
CA ASP A 185 -13.82 10.96 18.52
C ASP A 185 -13.58 9.44 18.53
N ASN A 186 -14.62 8.65 18.22
CA ASN A 186 -14.49 7.20 18.11
C ASN A 186 -13.58 6.82 16.93
N ASP A 187 -13.74 7.47 15.79
CA ASP A 187 -12.95 7.21 14.58
C ASP A 187 -11.48 7.59 14.80
N GLN A 188 -11.23 8.72 15.46
CA GLN A 188 -9.89 9.15 15.85
C GLN A 188 -9.25 8.15 16.83
N SER A 189 -10.02 7.65 17.80
CA SER A 189 -9.54 6.67 18.77
C SER A 189 -9.14 5.36 18.10
N ILE A 190 -9.97 4.84 17.19
CA ILE A 190 -9.67 3.64 16.39
C ILE A 190 -8.42 3.86 15.55
N LEU A 191 -8.33 4.99 14.85
CA LEU A 191 -7.17 5.33 14.03
C LEU A 191 -5.88 5.38 14.86
N SER A 192 -5.92 5.97 16.06
CA SER A 192 -4.77 6.03 16.97
C SER A 192 -4.24 4.64 17.33
N VAL A 193 -5.12 3.69 17.64
CA VAL A 193 -4.72 2.30 17.95
C VAL A 193 -4.01 1.66 16.76
N CYS A 194 -4.54 1.83 15.54
CA CYS A 194 -3.92 1.24 14.35
C CYS A 194 -2.58 1.90 14.00
N LYS A 195 -2.44 3.21 14.21
CA LYS A 195 -1.16 3.92 14.07
C LYS A 195 -0.11 3.38 15.03
N GLU A 196 -0.48 3.13 16.29
CA GLU A 196 0.39 2.52 17.29
C GLU A 196 0.80 1.09 16.93
N TYR A 197 -0.15 0.27 16.47
CA TYR A 197 0.11 -1.11 16.07
C TYR A 197 1.05 -1.22 14.85
N HIS A 198 1.06 -0.22 13.97
CA HIS A 198 1.82 -0.25 12.71
C HIS A 198 3.00 0.73 12.63
N GLN A 199 3.46 1.32 13.76
CA GLN A 199 4.55 2.31 13.76
C GLN A 199 5.79 1.87 12.96
N GLU A 200 6.21 0.61 13.11
CA GLU A 200 7.37 0.06 12.40
C GLU A 200 7.14 -0.12 10.89
N LYS A 201 5.89 -0.40 10.47
CA LYS A 201 5.53 -0.63 9.05
C LYS A 201 5.34 0.69 8.29
N ILE A 202 5.03 1.76 9.00
CA ILE A 202 4.88 3.10 8.43
C ILE A 202 6.26 3.77 8.21
N GLN A 203 7.26 3.44 9.05
CA GLN A 203 8.59 4.06 9.05
C GLN A 203 9.68 3.27 8.30
N GLY A 204 9.39 2.03 7.86
CA GLY A 204 10.37 1.12 7.26
C GLY A 204 10.27 1.05 5.74
N GLU A 205 11.24 1.69 5.06
CA GLU A 205 11.61 1.48 3.65
C GLU A 205 12.90 0.66 3.56
#